data_AF-A0A7J6IBQ1-F1
#
_entry.id   AF-A0A7J6IBQ1-F1
#
_cell.length_a   1.000
_cell.length_b   1.000
_cell.length_c   1.000
_cell.angle_alpha   90.00
_cell.angle_beta   90.00
_cell.angle_gamma   90.00
#
_symmetry.space_group_name_H-M   'P 1'
#
loop_
_entity.id
_entity.type
_entity.pdbx_description
1 polymer ?
#
loop_
_entity_poly.entity_id
_entity_poly.type
_entity_poly.pdbx_seq_one_letter_code
_entity_poly.pdbx_strand_id
1 'polypeptide(L)'
;MGNSLGAKKAAKVMRINGEEFKVKAGIEVGEVVKDYPGHVLLESEAVKHYGTRAKPLDLSYELKAKRLYFLVELPKVTIRENHNNIKIPRRVQSGINMSAKDRLENLMLSRRSVSDLSMMKPTSILPADSPENGTPVFFSG
;
A
#
# COMPACT_ATOMS: atom_id res chain seq x y z
N MET A 1 16.71 28.71 -33.73
CA MET A 1 15.65 27.70 -33.49
C MET A 1 14.82 28.16 -32.31
N GLY A 2 13.64 28.73 -32.56
CA GLY A 2 12.84 29.41 -31.54
C GLY A 2 11.78 28.48 -30.95
N ASN A 3 12.05 27.92 -29.77
CA ASN A 3 11.06 27.16 -29.00
C ASN A 3 10.30 28.14 -28.09
N SER A 4 9.71 29.18 -28.66
CA SER A 4 8.84 30.08 -27.90
C SER A 4 7.48 29.42 -27.75
N LEU A 5 7.40 28.43 -26.84
CA LEU A 5 6.14 27.91 -26.33
C LEU A 5 5.40 29.08 -25.69
N GLY A 6 4.52 29.67 -26.50
CA GLY A 6 3.94 30.99 -26.31
C GLY A 6 3.47 31.26 -24.89
N ALA A 7 3.83 32.45 -24.43
CA ALA A 7 3.56 33.06 -23.13
C ALA A 7 2.06 33.30 -22.83
N LYS A 8 1.15 32.46 -23.32
CA LYS A 8 -0.23 32.45 -22.88
C LYS A 8 -0.25 31.75 -21.52
N LYS A 9 -0.70 32.46 -20.48
CA LYS A 9 -0.94 31.94 -19.13
C LYS A 9 -2.00 30.84 -19.22
N ALA A 10 -1.59 29.63 -19.56
CA ALA A 10 -2.44 28.46 -19.69
C ALA A 10 -2.04 27.44 -18.62
N ALA A 11 -3.03 26.71 -18.13
CA ALA A 11 -2.84 25.51 -17.34
C ALA A 11 -2.82 24.32 -18.28
N LYS A 12 -1.95 23.34 -18.00
CA LYS A 12 -1.86 22.10 -18.77
C LYS A 12 -2.66 21.02 -18.05
N VAL A 13 -3.58 20.38 -18.74
CA VAL A 13 -4.35 19.25 -18.22
C VAL A 13 -3.94 18.01 -19.00
N MET A 14 -3.66 16.92 -18.30
CA MET A 14 -3.19 15.67 -18.87
C MET A 14 -4.06 14.52 -18.37
N ARG A 15 -4.57 13.70 -19.28
CA ARG A 15 -5.31 12.49 -18.96
C ARG A 15 -4.36 11.32 -18.69
N ILE A 16 -4.87 10.29 -18.03
CA ILE A 16 -4.15 9.04 -17.81
C ILE A 16 -3.75 8.33 -19.12
N ASN A 17 -4.47 8.59 -20.22
CA ASN A 17 -4.18 8.03 -21.55
C ASN A 17 -2.96 8.68 -22.22
N GLY A 18 -2.35 9.70 -21.61
CA GLY A 18 -1.25 10.48 -22.20
C GLY A 18 -1.72 11.66 -23.06
N GLU A 19 -3.03 11.83 -23.26
CA GLU A 19 -3.58 13.00 -23.93
C GLU A 19 -3.40 14.26 -23.07
N GLU A 20 -2.87 15.32 -23.68
CA GLU A 20 -2.69 16.62 -23.03
C GLU A 20 -3.41 17.73 -23.78
N PHE A 21 -4.04 18.64 -23.03
CA PHE A 21 -4.66 19.83 -23.57
C PHE A 21 -4.39 21.04 -22.67
N LYS A 22 -4.41 22.23 -23.26
CA LYS A 22 -4.14 23.49 -22.56
C LYS A 22 -5.44 24.23 -22.36
N VAL A 23 -5.74 24.58 -21.11
CA VAL A 23 -6.88 25.42 -20.73
C VAL A 23 -6.38 26.80 -20.31
N LYS A 24 -7.21 27.84 -20.45
CA LYS A 24 -6.84 29.18 -19.98
C LYS A 24 -6.64 29.13 -18.46
N ALA A 25 -5.63 29.83 -17.95
CA ALA A 25 -5.48 29.97 -16.50
C ALA A 25 -6.58 30.88 -15.94
N GLY A 26 -7.01 30.62 -14.71
CA GLY A 26 -8.14 31.31 -14.06
C GLY A 26 -9.50 30.68 -14.35
N ILE A 27 -9.56 29.58 -15.10
CA ILE A 27 -10.78 28.76 -15.23
C ILE A 27 -10.95 27.93 -13.95
N GLU A 28 -12.19 27.81 -13.48
CA GLU A 28 -12.53 26.95 -12.34
C GLU A 28 -12.42 25.46 -12.72
N VAL A 29 -11.96 24.64 -11.77
CA VAL A 29 -11.93 23.18 -11.90
C VAL A 29 -13.30 22.62 -12.27
N GLY A 30 -14.38 23.17 -11.69
CA GLY A 30 -15.75 22.77 -11.98
C GLY A 30 -16.12 22.95 -13.44
N GLU A 31 -15.63 23.98 -14.14
CA GLU A 31 -15.89 24.15 -15.57
C GLU A 31 -15.21 23.08 -16.41
N VAL A 32 -13.97 22.71 -16.08
CA VAL A 32 -13.25 21.66 -16.82
C VAL A 32 -13.84 20.28 -16.55
N VAL A 33 -14.28 20.00 -15.33
CA VAL A 33 -14.83 18.70 -14.93
C VAL A 33 -16.27 18.50 -15.46
N LYS A 34 -17.02 19.57 -15.76
CA LYS A 34 -18.37 19.47 -16.37
C LYS A 34 -18.36 18.70 -17.69
N ASP A 35 -17.32 18.89 -18.50
CA ASP A 35 -17.17 18.17 -19.77
C ASP A 35 -16.81 16.68 -19.58
N TYR A 36 -16.39 16.29 -18.37
CA TYR A 36 -15.90 14.95 -18.03
C TYR A 36 -16.52 14.44 -16.72
N PRO A 37 -17.78 13.98 -16.76
CA PRO A 37 -18.45 13.46 -15.56
C PRO A 37 -17.69 12.26 -14.99
N GLY A 38 -17.59 12.17 -13.65
CA GLY A 38 -16.85 11.12 -12.95
C GLY A 38 -15.32 11.29 -12.93
N HIS A 39 -14.81 12.37 -13.51
CA HIS A 39 -13.39 12.71 -13.45
C HIS A 39 -13.11 13.73 -12.35
N VAL A 40 -11.88 13.73 -11.86
CA VAL A 40 -11.35 14.72 -10.92
C VAL A 40 -10.03 15.27 -11.41
N LEU A 41 -9.73 16.52 -11.03
CA LEU A 41 -8.45 17.15 -11.31
C LEU A 41 -7.51 17.03 -10.10
N LEU A 42 -6.28 16.61 -10.36
CA LEU A 42 -5.22 16.49 -9.38
C LEU A 42 -4.05 17.37 -9.78
N GLU A 43 -3.42 18.03 -8.81
CA GLU A 43 -2.23 18.83 -9.07
C GLU A 43 -0.99 17.95 -9.24
N SER A 44 -0.16 18.24 -10.25
CA SER A 44 1.04 17.43 -10.52
C SER A 44 2.03 17.35 -9.37
N GLU A 45 2.14 18.41 -8.56
CA GLU A 45 2.98 18.44 -7.36
C GLU A 45 2.43 17.47 -6.29
N ALA A 46 1.12 17.52 -6.02
CA ALA A 46 0.47 16.59 -5.12
C ALA A 46 0.59 15.13 -5.60
N VAL A 47 0.49 14.88 -6.91
CA VAL A 47 0.66 13.52 -7.47
C VAL A 47 2.11 13.04 -7.33
N LYS A 48 3.12 13.92 -7.47
CA LYS A 48 4.52 13.55 -7.23
C LYS A 48 4.79 13.14 -5.78
N HIS A 49 4.19 13.85 -4.83
CA HIS A 49 4.42 13.59 -3.41
C HIS A 49 3.56 12.47 -2.83
N TYR A 50 2.28 12.40 -3.24
CA TYR A 50 1.29 11.51 -2.64
C TYR A 50 0.83 10.38 -3.56
N GLY A 51 1.19 10.43 -4.86
CA GLY A 51 0.77 9.43 -5.84
C GLY A 51 -0.74 9.29 -5.90
N THR A 52 -1.22 8.06 -5.72
CA THR A 52 -2.65 7.71 -5.73
C THR A 52 -3.45 8.26 -4.55
N ARG A 53 -2.77 8.81 -3.52
CA ARG A 53 -3.39 9.46 -2.36
C ARG A 53 -3.50 10.98 -2.51
N ALA A 54 -3.11 11.53 -3.66
CA ALA A 54 -3.22 12.96 -3.91
C ALA A 54 -4.68 13.42 -3.75
N LYS A 55 -4.86 14.56 -3.07
CA LYS A 55 -6.19 15.12 -2.83
C LYS A 55 -6.73 15.75 -4.13
N PRO A 56 -7.98 15.45 -4.52
CA PRO A 56 -8.68 16.16 -5.59
C PRO A 56 -8.73 17.66 -5.33
N LEU A 57 -8.60 18.45 -6.40
CA LEU A 57 -8.83 19.88 -6.33
C LEU A 57 -10.33 20.16 -6.14
N ASP A 58 -10.62 21.24 -5.40
CA ASP A 58 -11.98 21.69 -5.18
C ASP A 58 -12.59 22.24 -6.47
N LEU A 59 -13.91 22.14 -6.64
CA LEU A 59 -14.60 22.57 -7.85
C LEU A 59 -14.51 24.09 -8.04
N SER A 60 -14.52 24.85 -6.94
CA SER A 60 -14.35 26.32 -6.94
C SER A 60 -12.89 26.77 -7.03
N TYR A 61 -11.94 25.85 -7.17
CA TYR A 61 -10.53 26.20 -7.29
C TYR A 61 -10.20 26.68 -8.70
N GLU A 62 -9.50 27.81 -8.81
CA GLU A 62 -9.02 28.33 -10.08
C GLU A 62 -7.70 27.69 -10.53
N LEU A 63 -7.64 27.26 -11.79
CA LEU A 63 -6.45 26.66 -12.37
C LEU A 63 -5.34 27.69 -12.57
N LYS A 64 -4.22 27.49 -11.86
CA LYS A 64 -3.01 28.31 -11.97
C LYS A 64 -2.26 28.10 -13.29
N ALA A 65 -1.77 29.19 -13.86
CA ALA A 65 -0.94 29.18 -15.06
C ALA A 65 0.39 28.41 -14.84
N LYS A 66 0.93 27.84 -15.92
CA LYS A 66 2.21 27.11 -15.93
C LYS A 66 2.25 25.89 -14.99
N ARG A 67 1.10 25.47 -14.46
CA ARG A 67 0.95 24.23 -13.70
C ARG A 67 0.36 23.14 -14.56
N LEU A 68 0.71 21.90 -14.21
CA LEU A 68 0.16 20.69 -14.79
C LEU A 68 -0.83 20.06 -13.82
N TYR A 69 -1.98 19.66 -14.35
CA TYR A 69 -3.05 18.98 -13.65
C TYR A 69 -3.36 17.67 -14.36
N PHE A 70 -3.67 16.64 -13.58
CA PHE A 70 -4.07 15.35 -14.08
C PHE A 70 -5.57 15.19 -13.99
N LEU A 71 -6.22 14.88 -15.11
CA LEU A 71 -7.62 14.51 -15.16
C LEU A 71 -7.72 12.99 -15.03
N VAL A 72 -8.30 12.51 -13.92
CA VAL A 72 -8.37 11.09 -13.57
C VAL A 72 -9.81 10.69 -13.33
N GLU A 73 -10.27 9.59 -13.94
CA GLU A 73 -11.56 9.00 -13.62
C GLU A 73 -11.50 8.34 -12.24
N LEU A 74 -12.39 8.71 -11.34
CA LEU A 74 -12.55 7.98 -10.08
C LEU A 74 -13.37 6.73 -10.36
N PRO A 75 -12.91 5.54 -9.92
CA PRO A 75 -13.72 4.33 -10.01
C PRO A 75 -15.08 4.58 -9.34
N LYS A 76 -16.16 4.33 -10.08
CA LYS A 76 -17.55 4.41 -9.59
C LYS A 76 -17.83 3.25 -8.64
N VAL A 77 -17.10 3.16 -7.54
CA VAL A 77 -17.49 2.30 -6.43
C VAL A 77 -18.65 3.03 -5.79
N THR A 78 -19.85 2.52 -6.07
CA THR A 78 -21.13 2.84 -5.42
C THR A 78 -20.94 3.68 -4.17
N ILE A 79 -21.40 4.92 -4.24
CA ILE A 79 -21.43 5.92 -3.18
C ILE A 79 -22.12 5.30 -1.96
N ARG A 80 -21.36 4.62 -1.09
CA ARG A 80 -21.43 4.51 0.38
C ARG A 80 -20.07 3.97 0.81
N GLU A 81 -19.52 4.51 1.89
CA GLU A 81 -18.43 3.91 2.67
C GLU A 81 -17.09 3.62 1.95
N ASN A 82 -16.36 4.65 1.50
CA ASN A 82 -14.90 4.52 1.29
C ASN A 82 -14.16 5.87 1.26
N HIS A 83 -14.26 6.69 2.32
CA HIS A 83 -13.33 7.81 2.50
C HIS A 83 -11.90 7.35 2.87
N ASN A 84 -11.65 6.06 3.13
CA ASN A 84 -10.33 5.54 3.50
C ASN A 84 -10.10 4.12 2.98
N ASN A 85 -10.30 3.85 1.67
CA ASN A 85 -9.93 2.54 1.12
C ASN A 85 -8.41 2.47 0.88
N ILE A 86 -7.66 2.54 2.00
CA ILE A 86 -6.57 1.58 2.18
C ILE A 86 -7.25 0.25 1.92
N LYS A 87 -6.90 -0.41 0.81
CA LYS A 87 -7.22 -1.81 0.59
C LYS A 87 -6.72 -2.54 1.82
N ILE A 88 -7.57 -2.73 2.82
CA ILE A 88 -7.29 -3.63 3.92
C ILE A 88 -7.12 -4.94 3.16
N PRO A 89 -5.92 -5.54 3.09
CA PRO A 89 -5.83 -6.90 2.58
C PRO A 89 -6.82 -7.66 3.44
N ARG A 90 -7.89 -8.17 2.81
CA ARG A 90 -8.93 -8.93 3.48
C ARG A 90 -8.18 -10.04 4.18
N ARG A 91 -7.83 -9.83 5.46
CA ARG A 91 -7.21 -10.86 6.28
C ARG A 91 -8.30 -11.90 6.26
N VAL A 92 -8.04 -13.00 5.57
CA VAL A 92 -8.84 -14.20 5.70
C VAL A 92 -8.69 -14.53 7.17
N GLN A 93 -9.66 -14.05 7.96
CA GLN A 93 -9.77 -14.38 9.36
C GLN A 93 -10.13 -15.85 9.30
N SER A 94 -9.13 -16.71 9.45
CA SER A 94 -9.41 -18.12 9.63
C SER A 94 -10.32 -18.18 10.85
N GLY A 95 -11.58 -18.54 10.64
CA GLY A 95 -12.52 -18.83 11.71
C GLY A 95 -12.08 -20.14 12.34
N ILE A 96 -10.97 -20.13 13.08
CA ILE A 96 -10.41 -21.31 13.71
C ILE A 96 -11.13 -21.57 15.03
N ASN A 97 -12.36 -22.09 14.91
CA ASN A 97 -12.97 -22.92 15.94
C ASN A 97 -12.30 -24.32 15.92
N MET A 98 -10.97 -24.37 16.07
CA MET A 98 -10.26 -25.64 16.20
C MET A 98 -10.33 -26.11 17.65
N SER A 99 -11.00 -27.25 17.86
CA SER A 99 -10.99 -27.99 19.12
C SER A 99 -9.56 -28.46 19.46
N ALA A 100 -9.27 -28.70 20.74
CA ALA A 100 -7.96 -29.16 21.19
C ALA A 100 -7.50 -30.43 20.44
N LYS A 101 -8.46 -31.30 20.08
CA LYS A 101 -8.20 -32.52 19.30
C LYS A 101 -7.72 -32.20 17.89
N ASP A 102 -8.43 -31.33 17.16
CA ASP A 102 -8.04 -30.90 15.81
C ASP A 102 -6.66 -30.26 15.79
N ARG A 103 -6.34 -29.45 16.81
CA ARG A 103 -5.00 -28.83 16.94
C ARG A 103 -3.90 -29.89 17.11
N LEU A 104 -4.17 -30.95 17.88
CA LEU A 104 -3.21 -32.04 18.12
C LEU A 104 -2.97 -32.88 16.87
N GLU A 105 -4.05 -33.27 16.17
CA GLU A 105 -3.93 -34.10 14.96
C GLU A 105 -3.17 -33.36 13.85
N ASN A 106 -3.46 -32.07 13.63
CA ASN A 106 -2.73 -31.26 12.65
C ASN A 106 -1.23 -31.15 12.98
N LEU A 107 -0.89 -31.04 14.27
CA LEU A 107 0.50 -30.99 14.73
C LEU A 107 1.20 -32.34 14.60
N MET A 108 0.50 -33.46 14.83
CA MET A 108 1.03 -34.80 14.62
C MET A 108 1.25 -35.12 13.13
N LEU A 109 0.33 -34.69 12.26
CA LEU A 109 0.49 -34.82 10.80
C LEU A 109 1.67 -33.98 10.30
N SER A 110 1.82 -32.75 10.77
CA SER A 110 2.97 -31.90 10.44
C SER A 110 4.30 -32.49 10.90
N ARG A 111 4.32 -33.26 12.00
CA ARG A 111 5.52 -33.98 12.46
C ARG A 111 5.82 -35.26 11.68
N ARG A 112 4.83 -35.84 11.02
CA ARG A 112 5.05 -36.97 10.09
C ARG A 112 5.52 -36.49 8.71
N SER A 113 5.24 -35.25 8.32
CA SER A 113 5.69 -34.67 7.05
C SER A 113 7.09 -34.02 7.09
N VAL A 114 7.91 -34.29 8.12
CA VAL A 114 9.28 -33.77 8.26
C VAL A 114 10.33 -34.89 8.30
N SER A 115 10.06 -36.03 7.65
CA SER A 115 11.04 -37.10 7.55
C SER A 115 12.26 -36.78 6.67
N ASP A 116 12.37 -35.59 6.05
CA ASP A 116 13.53 -35.24 5.19
C ASP A 116 14.15 -33.85 5.44
N LEU A 117 13.85 -33.15 6.55
CA LEU A 117 14.53 -31.88 6.88
C LEU A 117 15.27 -31.97 8.21
N SER A 118 16.40 -32.66 8.18
CA SER A 118 17.50 -32.43 9.10
C SER A 118 18.05 -31.02 8.90
N MET A 119 18.36 -30.34 10.02
CA MET A 119 19.14 -29.10 10.16
C MET A 119 18.38 -27.76 10.02
N MET A 120 18.03 -27.17 11.16
CA MET A 120 18.33 -25.75 11.44
C MET A 120 18.21 -25.51 12.95
N LYS A 121 19.37 -25.47 13.61
CA LYS A 121 19.53 -25.08 15.02
C LYS A 121 19.54 -23.55 15.09
N PRO A 122 18.65 -22.89 15.85
CA PRO A 122 18.86 -21.49 16.19
C PRO A 122 19.91 -21.39 17.30
N THR A 123 21.04 -20.75 16.99
CA THR A 123 22.14 -20.44 17.90
C THR A 123 21.92 -19.09 18.58
N SER A 124 22.37 -19.02 19.85
CA SER A 124 22.53 -17.86 20.76
C SER A 124 21.23 -17.37 21.41
N ILE A 125 21.13 -17.31 22.75
CA ILE A 125 21.80 -16.35 23.65
C ILE A 125 22.27 -17.03 24.98
N LEU A 126 23.61 -17.11 25.15
CA LEU A 126 24.58 -17.00 26.30
C LEU A 126 24.17 -17.24 27.81
N PRO A 127 25.12 -17.29 28.80
CA PRO A 127 25.61 -18.50 29.48
C PRO A 127 25.63 -18.38 31.04
N ALA A 128 26.38 -19.26 31.73
CA ALA A 128 26.73 -19.28 33.18
C ALA A 128 25.63 -19.78 34.14
N ASP A 129 25.89 -20.55 35.19
CA ASP A 129 27.09 -21.17 35.77
C ASP A 129 26.61 -22.32 36.70
N SER A 130 27.57 -23.11 37.18
CA SER A 130 27.53 -24.05 38.32
C SER A 130 27.66 -25.54 37.99
N PRO A 131 28.81 -26.16 38.33
CA PRO A 131 29.01 -27.61 38.34
C PRO A 131 28.56 -28.18 39.70
N GLU A 132 28.85 -29.47 39.89
CA GLU A 132 28.91 -30.20 41.17
C GLU A 132 27.61 -30.84 41.68
N ASN A 133 27.50 -32.15 41.42
CA ASN A 133 27.37 -33.16 42.48
C ASN A 133 27.52 -34.55 41.85
N GLY A 134 28.78 -34.96 41.68
CA GLY A 134 29.14 -36.34 41.42
C GLY A 134 29.62 -36.99 42.71
N THR A 135 28.92 -38.02 43.16
CA THR A 135 29.34 -39.22 43.93
C THR A 135 28.07 -39.86 44.50
N PRO A 136 28.04 -41.16 44.86
CA PRO A 136 29.14 -42.13 45.07
C PRO A 136 29.03 -43.30 44.04
N VAL A 137 29.75 -44.42 44.01
CA VAL A 137 30.04 -45.43 45.05
C VAL A 137 31.10 -46.45 44.53
N PHE A 138 32.19 -46.64 45.29
CA PHE A 138 32.84 -47.89 45.75
C PHE A 138 33.63 -48.90 44.86
N PHE A 139 34.90 -49.06 45.28
CA PHE A 139 35.72 -50.25 45.62
C PHE A 139 36.13 -51.34 44.61
N SER A 140 37.45 -51.57 44.58
CA SER A 140 38.19 -52.81 44.93
C SER A 140 39.33 -53.04 43.91
N GLY A 141 40.55 -53.44 44.24
CA GLY A 141 41.31 -53.67 45.46
C GLY A 141 42.76 -53.91 45.02
#